data_AF-A0A061GVK8-F1
#
_entry.id   AF-A0A061GVK8-F1
#
_cell.length_a   1.000
_cell.length_b   1.000
_cell.length_c   1.000
_cell.angle_alpha   90.00
_cell.angle_beta   90.00
_cell.angle_gamma   90.00
#
_symmetry.space_group_name_H-M   'P 1'
#
loop_
_entity.id
_entity.type
_entity.pdbx_description
1 polymer ?
#
loop_
_entity_poly.entity_id
_entity_poly.type
_entity_poly.pdbx_seq_one_letter_code
_entity_poly.pdbx_strand_id
1 'polypeptide(L)'
;MASTVVKSALQAIREKGLRTFLRELKEDGYTKCIFDGNLLQTKIHNIGATLVGVDKFGNKYYEKLGDTQCGRHRWVEYAKKDRYDASQVPPEWHGWLHCITDHTGDELLMLKPKRYGVEHKENLSGKGNEFIYHSKGHALNPGQRDWTRGMPIWLTRTLDTICRSCICVCVKPIRKASNCSSIISMMRV
;
A
#
# COMPACT_ATOMS: atom_id res chain seq x y z
N MET A 1 -9.70 40.05 -13.44
CA MET A 1 -9.28 38.84 -12.69
C MET A 1 -8.11 39.12 -11.75
N ALA A 2 -6.98 39.67 -12.20
CA ALA A 2 -5.82 39.92 -11.31
C ALA A 2 -6.14 40.92 -10.17
N SER A 3 -6.86 42.00 -10.47
CA SER A 3 -7.20 43.01 -9.46
C SER A 3 -8.17 42.52 -8.37
N THR A 4 -9.04 41.54 -8.67
CA THR A 4 -9.97 40.97 -7.69
C THR A 4 -9.28 39.99 -6.75
N VAL A 5 -8.33 39.20 -7.25
CA VAL A 5 -7.51 38.29 -6.43
C VAL A 5 -6.55 39.07 -5.53
N VAL A 6 -5.93 40.13 -6.05
CA VAL A 6 -5.07 41.00 -5.23
C VAL A 6 -5.87 41.69 -4.13
N LYS A 7 -7.09 42.16 -4.44
CA LYS A 7 -7.99 42.76 -3.44
C LYS A 7 -8.42 41.74 -2.37
N SER A 8 -8.79 40.52 -2.76
CA SER A 8 -9.17 39.49 -1.79
C SER A 8 -7.99 39.06 -0.92
N ALA A 9 -6.78 38.96 -1.48
CA ALA A 9 -5.57 38.68 -0.72
C ALA A 9 -5.22 39.81 0.26
N LEU A 10 -5.29 41.07 -0.17
CA LEU A 10 -5.08 42.23 0.71
C LEU A 10 -6.13 42.30 1.82
N GLN A 11 -7.38 41.95 1.52
CA GLN A 11 -8.43 41.88 2.52
C GLN A 11 -8.19 40.75 3.53
N ALA A 12 -7.77 39.57 3.08
CA ALA A 12 -7.39 38.46 3.96
C ALA A 12 -6.20 38.82 4.87
N ILE A 13 -5.19 39.52 4.34
CA ILE A 13 -4.05 40.03 5.12
C ILE A 13 -4.51 41.04 6.17
N ARG A 14 -5.46 41.92 5.83
CA ARG A 14 -6.01 42.92 6.75
C ARG A 14 -6.83 42.30 7.87
N GLU A 15 -7.62 41.26 7.58
CA GLU A 15 -8.50 40.60 8.55
C GLU A 15 -7.76 39.64 9.48
N LYS A 16 -6.87 38.80 8.94
CA LYS A 16 -6.19 37.73 9.70
C LYS A 16 -4.80 38.14 10.21
N GLY A 17 -4.25 39.22 9.67
CA GLY A 17 -2.87 39.65 9.88
C GLY A 17 -1.86 38.89 9.01
N LEU A 18 -0.80 39.59 8.62
CA LEU A 18 0.22 39.08 7.69
C LEU A 18 0.88 37.77 8.17
N ARG A 19 1.15 37.65 9.48
CA ARG A 19 1.80 36.46 10.05
C ARG A 19 0.92 35.22 9.96
N THR A 20 -0.37 35.34 10.24
CA THR A 20 -1.34 34.24 10.14
C THR A 20 -1.54 33.84 8.69
N PHE A 21 -1.66 34.82 7.80
CA PHE A 21 -1.78 34.59 6.36
C PHE A 21 -0.56 33.84 5.78
N LEU A 22 0.66 34.26 6.13
CA LEU A 22 1.87 33.55 5.72
C LEU A 22 1.96 32.13 6.29
N ARG A 23 1.46 31.93 7.52
CA ARG A 23 1.34 30.59 8.11
C ARG A 23 0.35 29.73 7.35
N GLU A 24 -0.83 30.24 7.02
CA GLU A 24 -1.84 29.53 6.21
C GLU A 24 -1.26 29.14 4.84
N LEU A 25 -0.58 30.05 4.14
CA LEU A 25 0.07 29.74 2.86
C LEU A 25 1.13 28.64 2.98
N LYS A 26 1.88 28.63 4.09
CA LYS A 26 2.87 27.60 4.38
C LYS A 26 2.21 26.24 4.69
N GLU A 27 1.11 26.25 5.44
CA GLU A 27 0.33 25.06 5.80
C GLU A 27 -0.37 24.45 4.57
N ASP A 28 -0.96 25.28 3.71
CA ASP A 28 -1.56 24.87 2.43
C ASP A 28 -0.52 24.36 1.41
N GLY A 29 0.77 24.54 1.71
CA GLY A 29 1.88 24.04 0.91
C GLY A 29 2.26 24.92 -0.28
N TYR A 30 1.78 26.16 -0.36
CA TYR A 30 2.13 27.07 -1.46
C TYR A 30 3.63 27.37 -1.54
N THR A 31 4.32 27.37 -0.39
CA THR A 31 5.79 27.54 -0.37
C THR A 31 6.53 26.38 -1.05
N LYS A 32 5.94 25.18 -1.07
CA LYS A 32 6.55 23.98 -1.68
C LYS A 32 6.31 23.91 -3.18
N CYS A 33 5.26 24.56 -3.68
CA CYS A 33 4.95 24.64 -5.11
C CYS A 33 6.06 25.31 -5.94
N ILE A 34 6.92 26.11 -5.31
CA ILE A 34 8.05 26.77 -5.98
C ILE A 34 9.08 25.73 -6.45
N PHE A 35 9.30 24.69 -5.65
CA PHE A 35 10.30 23.65 -5.95
C PHE A 35 9.67 22.38 -6.54
N ASP A 36 8.38 22.13 -6.29
CA ASP A 36 7.63 21.01 -6.90
C ASP A 36 6.65 21.51 -7.97
N GLY A 37 7.00 21.26 -9.23
CA GLY A 37 6.20 21.65 -10.39
C GLY A 37 4.86 20.91 -10.50
N ASN A 38 4.78 19.66 -10.03
CA ASN A 38 3.53 18.89 -10.08
C ASN A 38 2.50 19.48 -9.11
N LEU A 39 2.97 19.86 -7.91
CA LEU A 39 2.13 20.52 -6.93
C LEU A 39 1.66 21.89 -7.43
N LEU A 40 2.53 22.65 -8.12
CA LEU A 40 2.11 23.89 -8.77
C LEU A 40 1.01 23.64 -9.81
N GLN A 41 1.17 22.62 -10.65
CA GLN A 41 0.17 22.28 -11.67
C GLN A 41 -1.18 21.92 -11.04
N THR A 42 -1.21 21.09 -10.00
CA THR A 42 -2.46 20.76 -9.28
C THR A 42 -3.11 21.98 -8.65
N LYS A 43 -2.33 22.88 -8.03
CA LYS A 43 -2.87 24.14 -7.49
C LYS A 43 -3.43 25.06 -8.57
N ILE A 44 -2.88 25.05 -9.78
CA ILE A 44 -3.46 25.78 -10.93
C ILE A 44 -4.78 25.13 -11.36
N HIS A 45 -4.84 23.81 -11.43
CA HIS A 45 -6.08 23.09 -11.76
C HIS A 45 -7.20 23.34 -10.75
N ASN A 46 -6.85 23.52 -9.46
CA ASN A 46 -7.82 23.85 -8.41
C ASN A 46 -8.52 25.20 -8.63
N ILE A 47 -7.93 26.11 -9.42
CA ILE A 47 -8.55 27.41 -9.73
C ILE A 47 -9.77 27.16 -10.63
N GLY A 48 -10.97 27.28 -10.05
CA GLY A 48 -12.23 27.03 -10.75
C GLY A 48 -12.67 25.55 -10.74
N ALA A 49 -12.09 24.73 -9.86
CA ALA A 49 -12.57 23.38 -9.60
C ALA A 49 -13.54 23.33 -8.41
N THR A 50 -14.43 22.35 -8.39
CA THR A 50 -15.33 22.08 -7.26
C THR A 50 -14.71 21.04 -6.33
N LEU A 51 -14.73 21.31 -5.03
CA LEU A 51 -14.34 20.33 -4.02
C LEU A 51 -15.50 19.35 -3.82
N VAL A 52 -15.26 18.08 -4.13
CA VAL A 52 -16.27 17.01 -4.02
C VAL A 52 -16.29 16.43 -2.62
N GLY A 53 -15.12 16.14 -2.05
CA GLY A 53 -15.01 15.56 -0.73
C GLY A 53 -13.58 15.53 -0.21
N VAL A 54 -13.45 15.13 1.06
CA VAL A 54 -12.18 15.00 1.76
C VAL A 54 -12.15 13.64 2.45
N ASP A 55 -11.10 12.87 2.23
CA ASP A 55 -10.97 11.57 2.89
C ASP A 55 -10.48 11.70 4.34
N LYS A 56 -10.48 10.55 5.03
CA LYS A 56 -9.97 10.41 6.40
C LYS A 56 -8.48 10.74 6.58
N PHE A 57 -7.71 10.71 5.50
CA PHE A 57 -6.28 11.04 5.50
C PHE A 57 -6.03 12.53 5.19
N GLY A 58 -7.10 13.29 4.91
CA GLY A 58 -7.06 14.71 4.56
C GLY A 58 -6.78 14.98 3.08
N ASN A 59 -6.81 13.97 2.21
CA ASN A 59 -6.68 14.19 0.78
C ASN A 59 -7.99 14.79 0.25
N LYS A 60 -7.86 15.81 -0.61
CA LYS A 60 -9.00 16.56 -1.14
C LYS A 60 -9.24 16.15 -2.59
N TYR A 61 -10.48 15.84 -2.93
CA TYR A 61 -10.87 15.38 -4.26
C TYR A 61 -11.63 16.47 -4.99
N TYR A 62 -11.17 16.78 -6.20
CA TYR A 62 -11.67 17.88 -7.02
C TYR A 62 -12.25 17.38 -8.34
N GLU A 63 -13.28 18.06 -8.81
CA GLU A 63 -13.90 17.81 -10.11
C GLU A 63 -14.06 19.12 -10.92
N LYS A 64 -13.94 19.01 -12.25
CA LYS A 64 -14.20 20.10 -13.20
C LYS A 64 -14.79 19.56 -14.50
N LEU A 65 -16.13 19.54 -14.58
CA LEU A 65 -16.90 18.93 -15.67
C LEU A 65 -17.00 19.79 -16.96
N GLY A 66 -16.79 21.11 -16.89
CA GLY A 66 -17.04 22.03 -18.02
C GLY A 66 -15.86 22.25 -18.96
N ASP A 67 -14.78 22.86 -18.47
CA ASP A 67 -13.71 23.40 -19.35
C ASP A 67 -12.52 22.45 -19.55
N THR A 68 -12.60 21.21 -19.09
CA THR A 68 -11.42 20.33 -18.98
C THR A 68 -11.53 19.13 -19.91
N GLN A 69 -10.39 18.74 -20.48
CA GLN A 69 -10.28 17.55 -21.31
C GLN A 69 -10.75 16.29 -20.55
N CYS A 70 -11.45 15.40 -21.26
CA CYS A 70 -11.85 14.09 -20.73
C CYS A 70 -10.61 13.35 -20.15
N GLY A 71 -10.78 12.76 -18.97
CA GLY A 71 -9.69 12.14 -18.20
C GLY A 71 -8.89 13.06 -17.26
N ARG A 72 -8.96 14.40 -17.42
CA ARG A 72 -8.33 15.37 -16.48
C ARG A 72 -9.31 16.12 -15.59
N HIS A 73 -10.60 15.79 -15.71
CA HIS A 73 -11.69 16.43 -14.98
C HIS A 73 -11.73 16.05 -13.49
N ARG A 74 -11.14 14.92 -13.08
CA ARG A 74 -11.03 14.49 -11.68
C ARG A 74 -9.57 14.38 -11.27
N TRP A 75 -9.23 14.89 -10.10
CA TRP A 75 -7.90 14.74 -9.51
C TRP A 75 -7.95 14.80 -7.99
N VAL A 76 -6.85 14.40 -7.37
CA VAL A 76 -6.66 14.44 -5.92
C VAL A 76 -5.52 15.38 -5.56
N GLU A 77 -5.73 16.16 -4.52
CA GLU A 77 -4.69 16.90 -3.83
C GLU A 77 -4.36 16.20 -2.51
N TYR A 78 -3.18 15.57 -2.44
CA TYR A 78 -2.74 14.87 -1.24
C TYR A 78 -2.52 15.81 -0.04
N ALA A 79 -2.85 15.34 1.16
CA ALA A 79 -2.59 16.08 2.40
C ALA A 79 -1.09 16.30 2.64
N LYS A 80 -0.30 15.23 2.45
CA LYS A 80 1.15 15.26 2.62
C LYS A 80 1.81 15.84 1.37
N LYS A 81 2.40 17.03 1.49
CA LYS A 81 3.03 17.74 0.37
C LYS A 81 4.46 17.29 0.04
N ASP A 82 5.19 16.74 1.01
CA ASP A 82 6.62 16.40 0.81
C ASP A 82 6.83 15.06 0.11
N ARG A 83 6.06 14.05 0.49
CA ARG A 83 6.13 12.68 -0.03
C ARG A 83 4.71 12.15 -0.24
N TYR A 84 4.07 12.66 -1.29
CA TYR A 84 2.82 12.07 -1.77
C TYR A 84 3.11 10.81 -2.57
N ASP A 85 2.21 9.84 -2.47
CA ASP A 85 2.27 8.60 -3.23
C ASP A 85 0.86 8.24 -3.72
N ALA A 86 0.76 7.64 -4.90
CA ALA A 86 -0.50 7.24 -5.51
C ALA A 86 -1.28 6.24 -4.64
N SER A 87 -0.55 5.41 -3.89
CA SER A 87 -1.14 4.41 -3.00
C SER A 87 -1.81 5.00 -1.75
N GLN A 88 -1.70 6.30 -1.49
CA GLN A 88 -2.34 6.94 -0.32
C GLN A 88 -3.85 7.11 -0.49
N VAL A 89 -4.35 7.04 -1.72
CA VAL A 89 -5.79 7.10 -2.01
C VAL A 89 -6.47 5.83 -1.46
N PRO A 90 -7.49 5.98 -0.60
CA PRO A 90 -8.22 4.85 -0.07
C PRO A 90 -9.10 4.19 -1.16
N PRO A 91 -9.47 2.91 -1.01
CA PRO A 91 -10.17 2.16 -2.05
C PRO A 91 -11.55 2.77 -2.39
N GLU A 92 -12.19 3.44 -1.44
CA GLU A 92 -13.47 4.11 -1.64
C GLU A 92 -13.35 5.26 -2.65
N TRP A 93 -12.27 6.04 -2.60
CA TRP A 93 -12.03 7.16 -3.52
C TRP A 93 -11.31 6.74 -4.81
N HIS A 94 -10.61 5.60 -4.80
CA HIS A 94 -9.89 5.09 -5.96
C HIS A 94 -10.81 4.82 -7.16
N GLY A 95 -11.99 4.22 -6.94
CA GLY A 95 -12.95 3.96 -8.02
C GLY A 95 -13.44 5.22 -8.71
N TRP A 96 -13.77 6.25 -7.93
CA TRP A 96 -14.24 7.55 -8.42
C TRP A 96 -13.14 8.31 -9.18
N LEU A 97 -11.93 8.34 -8.62
CA LEU A 97 -10.77 9.02 -9.22
C LEU A 97 -10.39 8.42 -10.58
N HIS A 98 -10.45 7.09 -10.69
CA HIS A 98 -10.14 6.37 -11.93
C HIS A 98 -11.33 6.28 -12.91
N CYS A 99 -12.42 7.01 -12.67
CA CYS A 99 -13.60 7.03 -13.53
C CYS A 99 -14.22 5.62 -13.73
N ILE A 100 -14.06 4.72 -12.76
CA ILE A 100 -14.66 3.38 -12.78
C ILE A 100 -16.13 3.46 -12.35
N THR A 101 -16.42 4.36 -11.42
CA THR A 101 -17.77 4.62 -10.89
C THR A 101 -17.96 6.11 -10.67
N ASP A 102 -19.21 6.56 -10.75
CA ASP A 102 -19.61 7.93 -10.44
C ASP A 102 -20.00 8.13 -8.97
N HIS A 103 -20.09 7.03 -8.20
CA HIS A 103 -20.32 7.10 -6.76
C HIS A 103 -19.13 7.76 -6.06
N THR A 104 -19.43 8.70 -5.17
CA THR A 104 -18.41 9.39 -4.38
C THR A 104 -17.82 8.44 -3.33
N GLY A 105 -16.61 8.74 -2.84
CA GLY A 105 -15.98 7.92 -1.81
C GLY A 105 -16.79 7.86 -0.52
N ASP A 106 -17.55 8.90 -0.19
CA ASP A 106 -18.42 8.93 1.00
C ASP A 106 -19.61 7.98 0.89
N GLU A 107 -20.20 7.85 -0.31
CA GLU A 107 -21.25 6.86 -0.58
C GLU A 107 -20.71 5.43 -0.43
N LEU A 108 -19.54 5.17 -0.99
CA LEU A 108 -18.90 3.85 -0.92
C LEU A 108 -18.41 3.51 0.50
N LEU A 109 -18.06 4.50 1.29
CA LEU A 109 -17.69 4.32 2.70
C LEU A 109 -18.85 3.71 3.50
N MET A 110 -20.10 4.05 3.18
CA MET A 110 -21.28 3.48 3.83
C MET A 110 -21.44 1.98 3.56
N LEU A 111 -20.93 1.50 2.42
CA LEU A 111 -20.96 0.09 2.01
C LEU A 111 -19.78 -0.72 2.56
N LYS A 112 -18.84 -0.09 3.26
CA LYS A 112 -17.62 -0.76 3.76
C LYS A 112 -17.98 -1.90 4.74
N PRO A 113 -17.47 -3.13 4.56
CA PRO A 113 -17.78 -4.26 5.43
C PRO A 113 -17.18 -4.06 6.83
N LYS A 114 -18.03 -3.99 7.85
CA LYS A 114 -17.61 -3.71 9.24
C LYS A 114 -16.87 -4.86 9.93
N ARG A 115 -17.15 -6.11 9.56
CA ARG A 115 -16.64 -7.29 10.28
C ARG A 115 -15.16 -7.59 10.02
N TYR A 116 -14.71 -7.40 8.78
CA TYR A 116 -13.37 -7.80 8.32
C TYR A 116 -12.65 -6.69 7.55
N GLY A 117 -13.24 -5.49 7.48
CA GLY A 117 -12.66 -4.35 6.79
C GLY A 117 -11.38 -3.90 7.46
N VAL A 118 -10.24 -4.16 6.81
CA VAL A 118 -8.95 -3.62 7.24
C VAL A 118 -8.84 -2.17 6.82
N GLU A 119 -8.20 -1.35 7.64
CA GLU A 119 -7.93 0.04 7.28
C GLU A 119 -6.91 0.13 6.14
N HIS A 120 -7.14 1.10 5.26
CA HIS A 120 -6.21 1.41 4.18
C HIS A 120 -4.81 1.73 4.73
N LYS A 121 -3.79 1.14 4.13
CA LYS A 121 -2.38 1.43 4.38
C LYS A 121 -1.71 1.75 3.06
N GLU A 122 -0.94 2.84 3.04
CA GLU A 122 -0.12 3.19 1.88
C GLU A 122 0.91 2.08 1.59
N ASN A 123 1.42 2.06 0.36
CA ASN A 123 2.49 1.16 -0.02
C ASN A 123 3.81 1.65 0.61
N LEU A 124 4.33 0.87 1.55
CA LEU A 124 5.59 1.16 2.26
C LEU A 124 6.79 0.42 1.64
N SER A 125 6.67 0.00 0.37
CA SER A 125 7.78 -0.62 -0.36
C SER A 125 9.04 0.24 -0.30
N GLY A 126 10.16 -0.36 0.09
CA GLY A 126 11.46 0.33 0.21
C GLY A 126 11.70 1.13 1.50
N LYS A 127 10.74 1.19 2.45
CA LYS A 127 10.92 1.90 3.74
C LYS A 127 11.53 1.04 4.87
N GLY A 128 11.86 -0.22 4.60
CA GLY A 128 12.49 -1.15 5.56
C GLY A 128 11.85 -2.55 5.54
N ASN A 129 12.60 -3.57 5.98
CA ASN A 129 12.14 -4.96 5.91
C ASN A 129 10.91 -5.26 6.78
N GLU A 130 10.69 -4.48 7.84
CA GLU A 130 9.56 -4.63 8.75
C GLU A 130 8.21 -4.20 8.15
N PHE A 131 8.22 -3.21 7.24
CA PHE A 131 7.00 -2.71 6.60
C PHE A 131 6.66 -3.45 5.31
N ILE A 132 7.65 -4.10 4.70
CA ILE A 132 7.51 -4.81 3.44
C ILE A 132 6.98 -6.21 3.71
N TYR A 133 6.04 -6.64 2.87
CA TYR A 133 5.54 -8.01 2.93
C TYR A 133 6.61 -9.00 2.48
N HIS A 134 6.90 -9.97 3.34
CA HIS A 134 7.77 -11.10 3.04
C HIS A 134 6.95 -12.39 3.01
N SER A 135 7.23 -13.26 2.05
CA SER A 135 6.57 -14.56 1.96
C SER A 135 6.96 -15.46 3.13
N LYS A 136 6.13 -16.49 3.39
CA LYS A 136 6.35 -17.40 4.53
C LYS A 136 7.68 -18.14 4.51
N GLY A 137 8.30 -18.37 3.34
CA GLY A 137 9.60 -19.03 3.24
C GLY A 137 10.80 -18.09 3.15
N HIS A 138 10.58 -16.77 3.16
CA HIS A 138 11.66 -15.80 2.98
C HIS A 138 12.47 -15.62 4.27
N ALA A 139 13.80 -15.49 4.16
CA ALA A 139 14.71 -15.45 5.31
C ALA A 139 14.52 -14.23 6.23
N LEU A 140 14.05 -13.10 5.69
CA LEU A 140 13.76 -11.89 6.47
C LEU A 140 12.40 -11.94 7.18
N ASN A 141 11.56 -12.94 6.88
CA ASN A 141 10.30 -13.11 7.60
C ASN A 141 10.57 -13.73 8.99
N PRO A 142 10.21 -13.07 10.10
CA PRO A 142 10.48 -13.60 11.45
C PRO A 142 9.82 -14.96 11.71
N GLY A 143 8.71 -15.25 11.02
CA GLY A 143 8.03 -16.55 11.06
C GLY A 143 8.36 -17.42 9.85
N GLN A 144 9.64 -17.59 9.51
CA GLN A 144 10.07 -18.41 8.39
C GLN A 144 9.55 -19.84 8.55
N ARG A 145 8.76 -20.29 7.57
CA ARG A 145 8.14 -21.61 7.55
C ARG A 145 9.03 -22.59 6.83
N ASP A 146 9.32 -23.70 7.48
CA ASP A 146 9.91 -24.87 6.84
C ASP A 146 8.84 -25.63 6.05
N TRP A 147 9.10 -25.83 4.76
CA TRP A 147 8.18 -26.50 3.83
C TRP A 147 8.43 -28.01 3.72
N THR A 148 9.27 -28.58 4.58
CA THR A 148 9.54 -30.02 4.63
C THR A 148 8.22 -30.76 4.81
N ARG A 149 7.79 -31.52 3.80
CA ARG A 149 6.59 -32.38 3.91
C ARG A 149 6.88 -33.40 5.01
N GLY A 150 6.06 -33.42 6.06
CA GLY A 150 6.29 -34.26 7.22
C GLY A 150 6.35 -35.74 6.83
N MET A 151 7.55 -36.33 6.85
CA MET A 151 7.70 -37.50 7.69
C MET A 151 7.62 -37.00 9.12
N PRO A 152 6.76 -37.59 9.96
CA PRO A 152 6.75 -37.21 11.35
C PRO A 152 8.08 -37.59 12.01
N ILE A 153 8.51 -36.82 13.01
CA ILE A 153 9.85 -36.95 13.63
C ILE A 153 10.08 -38.32 14.30
N TRP A 154 9.01 -39.07 14.58
CA TRP A 154 9.09 -40.44 15.06
C TRP A 154 9.51 -41.45 13.99
N LEU A 155 9.35 -41.16 12.70
CA LEU A 155 9.84 -42.00 11.60
C LEU A 155 11.34 -41.80 11.33
N THR A 156 11.90 -40.62 11.60
CA THR A 156 13.33 -40.35 11.39
C THR A 156 14.19 -40.98 12.50
N ARG A 157 13.71 -40.95 13.75
CA ARG A 157 14.40 -41.60 14.88
C ARG A 157 14.44 -43.13 14.79
N THR A 158 13.37 -43.77 14.32
CA THR A 158 13.35 -45.23 14.17
C THR A 158 14.24 -45.69 13.03
N LEU A 159 14.25 -44.98 11.90
CA LEU A 159 15.13 -45.29 10.77
C LEU A 159 16.62 -45.12 11.12
N ASP A 160 17.01 -44.08 11.87
CA ASP A 160 18.41 -43.93 12.30
C ASP A 160 18.86 -45.01 13.30
N THR A 161 17.94 -45.50 14.15
CA THR A 161 18.24 -46.57 15.11
C THR A 161 18.33 -47.94 14.41
N ILE A 162 17.43 -48.21 13.46
CA ILE A 162 17.44 -49.42 12.63
C ILE A 162 18.67 -49.45 11.71
N CYS A 163 19.04 -48.30 11.12
CA CYS A 163 20.26 -48.21 10.31
C CYS A 163 21.51 -48.40 11.17
N ARG A 164 21.58 -47.84 12.39
CA ARG A 164 22.70 -48.10 13.31
C ARG A 164 22.81 -49.55 13.78
N SER A 165 21.69 -50.29 13.91
CA SER A 165 21.72 -51.73 14.18
C SER A 165 22.02 -52.59 12.95
N CYS A 166 21.71 -52.12 11.74
CA CYS A 166 21.98 -52.84 10.48
C CYS A 166 23.35 -52.51 9.86
N ILE A 167 23.99 -51.39 10.20
CA ILE A 167 25.28 -50.96 9.64
C ILE A 167 26.49 -51.76 10.18
N CYS A 168 26.30 -52.74 11.08
CA CYS A 168 27.33 -53.75 11.29
C CYS A 168 27.48 -54.74 10.11
N VAL A 169 26.57 -54.74 9.12
CA VAL A 169 26.70 -55.57 7.92
C VAL A 169 26.34 -54.75 6.68
N CYS A 170 27.28 -53.94 6.20
CA CYS A 170 27.58 -53.75 4.76
C CYS A 170 28.40 -52.48 4.55
N VAL A 171 29.69 -52.70 4.34
CA VAL A 171 30.65 -51.74 3.83
C VAL A 171 30.35 -51.47 2.34
N LYS A 172 29.79 -50.28 2.01
CA LYS A 172 30.27 -49.35 0.94
C LYS A 172 29.25 -48.25 0.60
N PRO A 173 29.70 -47.05 0.18
CA PRO A 173 28.87 -45.86 0.02
C PRO A 173 28.25 -45.83 -1.38
N ILE A 174 26.91 -45.73 -1.47
CA ILE A 174 26.23 -45.57 -2.76
C ILE A 174 25.42 -44.27 -2.79
N ARG A 175 25.74 -43.50 -3.82
CA ARG A 175 25.12 -42.25 -4.28
C ARG A 175 23.62 -42.40 -4.50
N LYS A 176 22.89 -41.30 -4.24
CA LYS A 176 21.57 -40.93 -4.79
C LYS A 176 20.54 -42.07 -4.89
N ALA A 177 19.71 -42.18 -3.86
CA ALA A 177 18.52 -43.01 -3.86
C ALA A 177 17.45 -42.46 -4.81
N SER A 178 17.41 -43.00 -6.03
CA SER A 178 16.17 -43.16 -6.78
C SER A 178 15.71 -44.61 -6.62
N ASN A 179 14.45 -44.78 -6.25
CA ASN A 179 13.70 -46.04 -6.12
C ASN A 179 13.77 -46.74 -4.75
N CYS A 180 12.91 -46.30 -3.83
CA CYS A 180 12.43 -47.10 -2.70
C CYS A 180 10.94 -47.42 -2.91
N SER A 181 10.66 -48.37 -3.81
CA SER A 181 9.30 -48.91 -4.03
C SER A 181 9.17 -50.38 -3.62
N SER A 182 10.23 -51.03 -3.15
CA SER A 182 10.26 -52.49 -3.02
C SER A 182 10.18 -53.03 -1.58
N ILE A 183 10.17 -52.17 -0.55
CA ILE A 183 10.27 -52.62 0.86
C ILE A 183 8.89 -52.74 1.55
N ILE A 184 7.81 -52.26 0.94
CA ILE A 184 6.46 -52.27 1.56
C ILE A 184 5.79 -53.67 1.50
N SER A 185 6.33 -54.64 0.75
CA SER A 185 5.67 -55.95 0.57
C SER A 185 5.96 -57.00 1.65
N MET A 186 6.83 -56.76 2.63
CA MET A 186 7.26 -57.79 3.61
C MET A 186 6.63 -57.69 5.01
N MET A 187 5.66 -56.79 5.24
CA MET A 187 4.97 -56.63 6.54
C MET A 187 3.47 -56.89 6.47
N ARG A 188 3.07 -57.89 5.69
CA ARG A 188 1.74 -58.52 5.77
C ARG A 188 1.86 -60.04 5.68
N VAL A 189 2.29 -60.67 6.78
CA VAL A 189 1.81 -61.96 7.31
C VAL A 189 1.98 -61.88 8.83
#